data_AF-M7N4B3-F1
#
_entry.id   AF-M7N4B3-F1
#
_cell.length_a   1.000
_cell.length_b   1.000
_cell.length_c   1.000
_cell.angle_alpha   90.00
_cell.angle_beta   90.00
_cell.angle_gamma   90.00
#
_symmetry.space_group_name_H-M   'P 1'
#
loop_
_entity.id
_entity.type
_entity.pdbx_description
1 polymer ?
#
loop_
_entity_poly.entity_id
_entity_poly.type
_entity_poly.pdbx_seq_one_letter_code
_entity_poly.pdbx_strand_id
1 'polypeptide(L)'
;MKHFYLLLASCLLLACSQRPAETSTDENEAQLQAQRFLSEYTSQYKSLYYASAQAEWAANTRIVPGDTTNAWQVQQANEALARFTGSQENIEAAQTLLENRAELLPLQVKQLEVILYNAANNPATVEALVSERIKAEAAQTQLLFGYDFKVDNRSVSTNDIDNILKGTMNLDSRLNAWTASKEVGRDLRQGLLNLRRLRNETVQALGYDNYFAYQVSDYGMTTQEMMELNRQLIRDIWPLYRELHTYARYELASRYGQQEVPDMLPAHWLPNRWGQDWSPMVNVEGLDLGPVLEQKGPEWIMQQAERFYVSLGFNPLPQSFWERSSLYPAPADAPYKKTTMPRPGIWTWSRMYAACKV
;
A
#
# COMPACT_ATOMS: atom_id res chain seq x y z
N MET A 1 83.98 37.63 -61.16
CA MET A 1 83.61 36.32 -60.57
C MET A 1 82.68 36.56 -59.39
N LYS A 2 81.77 35.60 -59.17
CA LYS A 2 80.46 35.70 -58.51
C LYS A 2 80.45 36.12 -57.04
N HIS A 3 79.26 36.61 -56.64
CA HIS A 3 78.86 37.17 -55.36
C HIS A 3 77.96 36.23 -54.51
N PHE A 4 77.92 36.56 -53.21
CA PHE A 4 76.76 36.62 -52.29
C PHE A 4 76.48 35.50 -51.27
N TYR A 5 76.07 35.96 -50.08
CA TYR A 5 76.02 35.34 -48.74
C TYR A 5 74.61 34.87 -48.30
N LEU A 6 74.61 34.06 -47.22
CA LEU A 6 73.53 33.56 -46.34
C LEU A 6 72.32 34.46 -46.04
N LEU A 7 71.15 33.84 -45.80
CA LEU A 7 70.19 34.24 -44.74
C LEU A 7 69.10 33.17 -44.44
N LEU A 8 68.75 33.06 -43.15
CA LEU A 8 67.69 32.28 -42.48
C LEU A 8 66.28 32.87 -42.65
N ALA A 9 65.23 32.04 -42.60
CA ALA A 9 63.85 32.36 -42.11
C ALA A 9 63.06 31.04 -41.86
N SER A 10 62.75 30.62 -40.61
CA SER A 10 61.60 30.92 -39.72
C SER A 10 60.20 30.45 -40.17
N CYS A 11 59.60 29.50 -39.41
CA CYS A 11 58.15 29.25 -39.35
C CYS A 11 57.75 28.84 -37.91
N LEU A 12 56.63 29.42 -37.44
CA LEU A 12 56.17 29.55 -36.06
C LEU A 12 55.55 28.28 -35.43
N LEU A 13 55.74 28.13 -34.11
CA LEU A 13 54.96 27.28 -33.21
C LEU A 13 53.85 28.12 -32.55
N LEU A 14 52.58 27.74 -32.76
CA LEU A 14 51.43 28.26 -32.00
C LEU A 14 51.10 27.26 -30.88
N ALA A 15 51.19 27.73 -29.63
CA ALA A 15 50.86 26.99 -28.43
C ALA A 15 49.33 26.91 -28.25
N CYS A 16 48.78 25.70 -28.17
CA CYS A 16 47.42 25.45 -27.72
C CYS A 16 47.36 25.59 -26.19
N SER A 17 46.78 26.68 -25.68
CA SER A 17 46.31 26.78 -24.31
C SER A 17 44.92 26.14 -24.21
N GLN A 18 44.88 24.85 -23.88
CA GLN A 18 43.65 24.20 -23.43
C GLN A 18 43.34 24.70 -22.01
N ARG A 19 42.40 25.64 -21.88
CA ARG A 19 41.66 25.82 -20.63
C ARG A 19 40.76 24.59 -20.46
N PRO A 20 40.73 23.93 -19.29
CA PRO A 20 39.68 22.98 -18.98
C PRO A 20 38.35 23.73 -19.08
N ALA A 21 37.38 23.17 -19.80
CA ALA A 21 36.02 23.63 -19.71
C ALA A 21 35.57 23.42 -18.26
N GLU A 22 35.47 24.51 -17.51
CA GLU A 22 34.71 24.55 -16.28
C GLU A 22 33.27 24.18 -16.66
N THR A 23 32.87 22.95 -16.34
CA THR A 23 31.46 22.61 -16.18
C THR A 23 30.93 23.52 -15.08
N SER A 24 30.28 24.61 -15.45
CA SER A 24 29.53 25.47 -14.54
C SER A 24 28.38 24.65 -13.95
N THR A 25 28.61 24.07 -12.78
CA THR A 25 27.53 23.73 -11.84
C THR A 25 27.09 25.04 -11.18
N ASP A 26 26.51 25.96 -11.95
CA ASP A 26 25.70 27.01 -11.35
C ASP A 26 24.35 26.35 -11.01
N GLU A 27 24.31 25.71 -9.84
CA GLU A 27 23.02 25.34 -9.24
C GLU A 27 22.23 26.64 -9.08
N ASN A 28 21.14 26.76 -9.86
CA ASN A 28 20.25 27.90 -9.76
C ASN A 28 19.74 28.02 -8.31
N GLU A 29 19.63 29.26 -7.81
CA GLU A 29 19.13 29.57 -6.48
C GLU A 29 17.83 28.82 -6.13
N ALA A 30 16.90 28.66 -7.09
CA ALA A 30 15.68 27.88 -6.91
C ALA A 30 15.96 26.40 -6.55
N GLN A 31 16.96 25.77 -7.18
CA GLN A 31 17.36 24.39 -6.89
C GLN A 31 17.99 24.26 -5.51
N LEU A 32 18.81 25.24 -5.12
CA LEU A 32 19.44 25.30 -3.80
C LEU A 32 18.39 25.47 -2.69
N GLN A 33 17.42 26.37 -2.88
CA GLN A 33 16.32 26.58 -1.95
C GLN A 33 15.47 25.33 -1.81
N ALA A 34 15.09 24.69 -2.93
CA ALA A 34 14.35 23.43 -2.91
C ALA A 34 15.13 22.32 -2.19
N GLN A 35 16.45 22.20 -2.43
CA GLN A 35 17.27 21.19 -1.80
C GLN A 35 17.38 21.38 -0.29
N ARG A 36 17.49 22.62 0.19
CA ARG A 36 17.48 22.91 1.64
C ARG A 36 16.18 22.48 2.29
N PHE A 37 15.05 22.94 1.75
CA PHE A 37 13.72 22.55 2.23
C PHE A 37 13.54 21.03 2.24
N LEU A 38 13.85 20.36 1.13
CA LEU A 38 13.71 18.90 1.01
C LEU A 38 14.59 18.14 2.01
N SER A 39 15.80 18.64 2.29
CA SER A 39 16.72 18.01 3.25
C SER A 39 16.21 18.15 4.68
N GLU A 40 15.73 19.32 5.05
CA GLU A 40 15.13 19.60 6.36
C GLU A 40 13.84 18.81 6.56
N TYR A 41 12.93 18.86 5.59
CA TYR A 41 11.69 18.08 5.58
C TYR A 41 11.98 16.59 5.73
N THR A 42 12.91 16.05 4.92
CA THR A 42 13.25 14.63 4.94
C THR A 42 13.81 14.20 6.29
N SER A 43 14.64 15.03 6.92
CA SER A 43 15.22 14.74 8.23
C SER A 43 14.14 14.62 9.31
N GLN A 44 13.24 15.61 9.38
CA GLN A 44 12.14 15.62 10.34
C GLN A 44 11.13 14.50 10.05
N TYR A 45 10.74 14.33 8.78
CA TYR A 45 9.84 13.27 8.33
C TYR A 45 10.36 11.89 8.75
N LYS A 46 11.64 11.58 8.50
CA LYS A 46 12.24 10.29 8.87
C LYS A 46 12.16 10.01 10.36
N SER A 47 12.43 11.02 11.20
CA SER A 47 12.36 10.88 12.66
C SER A 47 10.93 10.56 13.13
N LEU A 48 9.95 11.35 12.66
CA LEU A 48 8.54 11.16 13.01
C LEU A 48 7.97 9.85 12.47
N TYR A 49 8.30 9.53 11.22
CA TYR A 49 7.90 8.28 10.58
C TYR A 49 8.48 7.07 11.30
N TYR A 50 9.73 7.15 11.75
CA TYR A 50 10.35 6.08 12.50
C TYR A 50 9.66 5.83 13.84
N ALA A 51 9.38 6.90 14.60
CA ALA A 51 8.66 6.81 15.86
C ALA A 51 7.25 6.21 15.67
N SER A 52 6.53 6.65 14.64
CA SER A 52 5.23 6.08 14.23
C SER A 52 5.34 4.59 13.91
N ALA A 53 6.29 4.20 13.05
CA ALA A 53 6.49 2.80 12.67
C ALA A 53 6.86 1.90 13.86
N GLN A 54 7.69 2.39 14.79
CA GLN A 54 8.04 1.65 16.02
C GLN A 54 6.84 1.47 16.95
N ALA A 55 6.05 2.53 17.16
CA ALA A 55 4.85 2.45 17.99
C ALA A 55 3.84 1.47 17.41
N GLU A 56 3.60 1.52 16.09
CA GLU A 56 2.70 0.58 15.43
C GLU A 56 3.26 -0.85 15.51
N TRP A 57 4.56 -1.06 15.30
CA TRP A 57 5.18 -2.37 15.44
C TRP A 57 4.99 -2.96 16.84
N ALA A 58 5.21 -2.17 17.89
CA ALA A 58 5.01 -2.59 19.28
C ALA A 58 3.54 -2.94 19.56
N ALA A 59 2.60 -2.11 19.12
CA ALA A 59 1.18 -2.36 19.26
C ALA A 59 0.72 -3.63 18.54
N ASN A 60 1.38 -4.00 17.43
CA ASN A 60 1.04 -5.20 16.68
C ASN A 60 1.69 -6.49 17.21
N THR A 61 2.88 -6.39 17.79
CA THR A 61 3.67 -7.57 18.19
C THR A 61 3.65 -7.88 19.68
N ARG A 62 3.18 -6.94 20.50
CA ARG A 62 3.10 -7.10 21.96
C ARG A 62 1.83 -6.44 22.51
N ILE A 63 0.75 -7.20 22.53
CA ILE A 63 -0.53 -6.81 23.12
C ILE A 63 -0.64 -7.44 24.51
N VAL A 64 -0.55 -6.63 25.55
CA VAL A 64 -0.78 -7.07 26.93
C VAL A 64 -2.23 -6.75 27.31
N PRO A 65 -3.06 -7.74 27.71
CA PRO A 65 -4.44 -7.48 28.10
C PRO A 65 -4.55 -6.42 29.20
N GLY A 66 -5.35 -5.39 28.97
CA GLY A 66 -5.54 -4.27 29.91
C GLY A 66 -4.48 -3.17 29.84
N ASP A 67 -3.41 -3.33 29.05
CA ASP A 67 -2.40 -2.30 28.82
C ASP A 67 -2.77 -1.44 27.60
N THR A 68 -2.97 -0.13 27.84
CA THR A 68 -3.29 0.85 26.79
C THR A 68 -2.07 1.64 26.33
N THR A 69 -0.87 1.39 26.88
CA THR A 69 0.34 2.18 26.63
C THR A 69 0.71 2.19 25.14
N ASN A 70 0.72 1.03 24.50
CA ASN A 70 1.05 0.93 23.06
C ASN A 70 0.02 1.64 22.19
N ALA A 71 -1.27 1.55 22.52
CA ALA A 71 -2.32 2.25 21.79
C ALA A 71 -2.17 3.78 21.91
N TRP A 72 -1.86 4.27 23.11
CA TRP A 72 -1.57 5.68 23.34
C TRP A 72 -0.31 6.16 22.61
N GLN A 73 0.77 5.36 22.58
CA GLN A 73 1.97 5.72 21.83
C GLN A 73 1.74 5.77 20.31
N VAL A 74 0.96 4.83 19.77
CA VAL A 74 0.55 4.87 18.35
C VAL A 74 -0.21 6.15 18.05
N GLN A 75 -1.18 6.51 18.89
CA GLN A 75 -1.95 7.73 18.72
C GLN A 75 -1.02 8.96 18.68
N GLN A 76 -0.17 9.13 19.69
CA GLN A 76 0.72 10.29 19.80
C GLN A 76 1.70 10.39 18.61
N ALA A 77 2.30 9.27 18.21
CA ALA A 77 3.27 9.25 17.12
C ALA A 77 2.61 9.51 15.76
N ASN A 78 1.43 8.93 15.52
CA ASN A 78 0.70 9.13 14.26
C ASN A 78 0.12 10.56 14.18
N GLU A 79 -0.36 11.13 15.28
CA GLU A 79 -0.80 12.54 15.34
C GLU A 79 0.37 13.50 15.11
N ALA A 80 1.56 13.22 15.64
CA ALA A 80 2.75 14.03 15.38
C ALA A 80 3.16 13.99 13.90
N LEU A 81 3.20 12.80 13.29
CA LEU A 81 3.50 12.64 11.87
C LEU A 81 2.44 13.31 10.97
N ALA A 82 1.15 13.16 11.30
CA ALA A 82 0.05 13.77 10.55
C ALA A 82 0.11 15.30 10.64
N ARG A 83 0.36 15.86 11.83
CA ARG A 83 0.53 17.31 12.01
C ARG A 83 1.70 17.86 11.21
N PHE A 84 2.81 17.14 11.15
CA PHE A 84 3.97 17.55 10.35
C PHE A 84 3.65 17.46 8.85
N THR A 85 3.19 16.31 8.37
CA THR A 85 2.94 16.09 6.93
C THR A 85 1.83 16.99 6.37
N GLY A 86 0.81 17.29 7.17
CA GLY A 86 -0.30 18.15 6.80
C GLY A 86 -0.15 19.62 7.21
N SER A 87 1.01 20.06 7.72
CA SER A 87 1.17 21.43 8.22
C SER A 87 1.02 22.45 7.10
N GLN A 88 0.41 23.60 7.43
CA GLN A 88 0.28 24.72 6.48
C GLN A 88 1.65 25.19 5.99
N GLU A 89 2.65 25.25 6.88
CA GLU A 89 4.04 25.59 6.55
C GLU A 89 4.63 24.68 5.46
N ASN A 90 4.50 23.35 5.61
CA ASN A 90 5.06 22.41 4.63
C ASN A 90 4.29 22.44 3.31
N ILE A 91 2.96 22.63 3.36
CA ILE A 91 2.11 22.76 2.18
C ILE A 91 2.49 24.02 1.40
N GLU A 92 2.54 25.17 2.06
CA GLU A 92 2.85 26.46 1.42
C GLU A 92 4.27 26.50 0.88
N ALA A 93 5.25 25.97 1.62
CA ALA A 93 6.63 25.88 1.15
C ALA A 93 6.74 25.00 -0.11
N ALA A 94 6.09 23.84 -0.12
CA ALA A 94 6.11 22.96 -1.29
C ALA A 94 5.38 23.57 -2.50
N GLN A 95 4.24 24.23 -2.28
CA GLN A 95 3.50 24.95 -3.34
C GLN A 95 4.35 26.08 -3.93
N THR A 96 4.94 26.92 -3.08
CA THR A 96 5.77 28.06 -3.49
C THR A 96 6.98 27.60 -4.32
N LEU A 97 7.68 26.56 -3.88
CA LEU A 97 8.81 26.01 -4.64
C LEU A 97 8.36 25.47 -6.02
N LEU A 98 7.16 24.88 -6.09
CA LEU A 98 6.59 24.37 -7.34
C LEU A 98 6.12 25.47 -8.31
N GLU A 99 6.01 26.73 -7.89
CA GLU A 99 5.78 27.86 -8.82
C GLU A 99 6.96 28.01 -9.80
N ASN A 100 8.18 27.73 -9.33
CA ASN A 100 9.41 27.75 -10.13
C ASN A 100 9.77 26.37 -10.72
N ARG A 101 8.76 25.50 -10.95
CA ARG A 101 8.95 24.11 -11.42
C ARG A 101 9.91 23.97 -12.60
N ALA A 102 9.90 24.91 -13.55
CA ALA A 102 10.75 24.86 -14.74
C ALA A 102 12.26 24.95 -14.43
N GLU A 103 12.61 25.49 -13.26
CA GLU A 103 13.99 25.68 -12.81
C GLU A 103 14.49 24.56 -11.89
N LEU A 104 13.59 23.68 -11.44
CA LEU A 104 13.89 22.59 -10.52
C LEU A 104 14.35 21.32 -11.23
N LEU A 105 15.11 20.48 -10.51
CA LEU A 105 15.44 19.14 -11.00
C LEU A 105 14.19 18.26 -11.00
N PRO A 106 14.03 17.32 -11.97
CA PRO A 106 12.87 16.42 -12.02
C PRO A 106 12.64 15.64 -10.72
N LEU A 107 13.71 15.25 -10.02
CA LEU A 107 13.61 14.56 -8.73
C LEU A 107 13.07 15.49 -7.63
N GLN A 108 13.50 16.75 -7.58
CA GLN A 108 13.03 17.72 -6.60
C GLN A 108 11.53 17.99 -6.79
N VAL A 109 11.10 18.18 -8.04
CA VAL A 109 9.68 18.33 -8.40
C VAL A 109 8.88 17.13 -7.87
N LYS A 110 9.34 15.91 -8.15
CA LYS A 110 8.66 14.69 -7.69
C LYS A 110 8.61 14.60 -6.16
N GLN A 111 9.66 14.98 -5.45
CA GLN A 111 9.68 14.99 -3.99
C GLN A 111 8.67 16.00 -3.42
N LEU A 112 8.61 17.21 -3.99
CA LEU A 112 7.65 18.24 -3.58
C LEU A 112 6.20 17.81 -3.85
N GLU A 113 5.93 17.17 -4.99
CA GLU A 113 4.61 16.60 -5.30
C GLU A 113 4.21 15.49 -4.31
N VAL A 114 5.14 14.63 -3.90
CA VAL A 114 4.90 13.61 -2.88
C VAL A 114 4.59 14.24 -1.51
N ILE A 115 5.24 15.35 -1.15
CA ILE A 115 4.92 16.10 0.07
C ILE A 115 3.46 16.58 0.04
N LEU A 116 3.03 17.19 -1.06
CA LEU A 116 1.65 17.66 -1.23
C LEU A 116 0.64 16.51 -1.28
N TYR A 117 0.97 15.40 -1.93
CA TYR A 117 0.16 14.19 -1.94
C TYR A 117 -0.07 13.66 -0.52
N ASN A 118 1.00 13.50 0.26
CA ASN A 118 0.89 13.04 1.65
C ASN A 118 0.07 14.01 2.53
N ALA A 119 0.19 15.32 2.29
CA ALA A 119 -0.56 16.34 2.99
C ALA A 119 -2.07 16.28 2.70
N ALA A 120 -2.47 15.94 1.48
CA ALA A 120 -3.86 16.03 1.01
C ALA A 120 -4.86 15.15 1.78
N ASN A 121 -4.40 14.09 2.43
CA ASN A 121 -5.28 13.25 3.24
C ASN A 121 -5.56 13.84 4.63
N ASN A 122 -4.68 14.70 5.15
CA ASN A 122 -4.82 15.34 6.47
C ASN A 122 -4.37 16.82 6.48
N PRO A 123 -4.85 17.68 5.58
CA PRO A 123 -4.38 19.06 5.50
C PRO A 123 -4.87 19.88 6.71
N ALA A 124 -3.96 20.60 7.36
CA ALA A 124 -4.28 21.46 8.50
C ALA A 124 -5.23 22.61 8.14
N THR A 125 -5.28 23.00 6.85
CA THR A 125 -6.20 24.04 6.34
C THR A 125 -7.68 23.69 6.52
N VAL A 126 -8.01 22.40 6.64
CA VAL A 126 -9.37 21.91 6.92
C VAL A 126 -9.38 20.92 8.10
N GLU A 127 -8.66 21.24 9.17
CA GLU A 127 -8.50 20.39 10.37
C GLU A 127 -9.83 19.86 10.93
N ALA A 128 -10.86 20.72 11.03
CA ALA A 128 -12.17 20.32 11.53
C ALA A 128 -12.81 19.20 10.68
N LEU A 129 -12.69 19.30 9.35
CA LEU A 129 -13.18 18.32 8.40
C LEU A 129 -12.38 17.01 8.50
N VAL A 130 -11.06 17.10 8.64
CA VAL A 130 -10.19 15.94 8.86
C VAL A 130 -10.58 15.22 10.16
N SER A 131 -10.81 15.96 11.25
CA SER A 131 -11.27 15.40 12.52
C SER A 131 -12.63 14.72 12.42
N GLU A 132 -13.60 15.34 11.71
CA GLU A 132 -14.90 14.74 11.44
C GLU A 132 -14.76 13.44 10.63
N ARG A 133 -13.94 13.44 9.56
CA ARG A 133 -13.65 12.27 8.74
C ARG A 133 -13.08 11.13 9.57
N ILE A 134 -12.06 11.38 10.39
CA ILE A 134 -11.42 10.37 11.23
C ILE A 134 -12.44 9.74 12.20
N LYS A 135 -13.26 10.56 12.86
CA LYS A 135 -14.32 10.07 13.76
C LYS A 135 -15.35 9.23 13.02
N ALA A 136 -15.78 9.67 11.84
CA ALA A 136 -16.73 8.93 11.01
C ALA A 136 -16.15 7.59 10.51
N GLU A 137 -14.87 7.55 10.13
CA GLU A 137 -14.17 6.32 9.71
C GLU A 137 -14.04 5.32 10.86
N ALA A 138 -13.68 5.81 12.05
CA ALA A 138 -13.61 5.00 13.26
C ALA A 138 -14.98 4.40 13.61
N ALA A 139 -16.05 5.21 13.57
CA ALA A 139 -17.41 4.74 13.84
C ALA A 139 -17.88 3.68 12.82
N GLN A 140 -17.58 3.86 11.52
CA GLN A 140 -17.91 2.85 10.50
C GLN A 140 -17.13 1.55 10.67
N THR A 141 -15.85 1.65 11.03
CA THR A 141 -15.01 0.49 11.31
C THR A 141 -15.52 -0.28 12.54
N GLN A 142 -15.88 0.44 13.60
CA GLN A 142 -16.47 -0.14 14.80
C GLN A 142 -17.81 -0.81 14.51
N LEU A 143 -18.67 -0.20 13.69
CA LEU A 143 -19.94 -0.79 13.29
C LEU A 143 -19.74 -2.10 12.53
N LEU A 144 -18.82 -2.10 11.54
CA LEU A 144 -18.52 -3.30 10.76
C LEU A 144 -17.93 -4.43 11.62
N PHE A 145 -16.96 -4.12 12.49
CA PHE A 145 -16.28 -5.13 13.31
C PHE A 145 -17.12 -5.61 14.49
N GLY A 146 -18.01 -4.76 15.00
CA GLY A 146 -18.95 -5.10 16.06
C GLY A 146 -20.26 -5.71 15.55
N TYR A 147 -20.43 -5.88 14.24
CA TYR A 147 -21.67 -6.39 13.67
C TYR A 147 -21.87 -7.87 14.03
N ASP A 148 -23.02 -8.17 14.64
CA ASP A 148 -23.44 -9.53 15.01
C ASP A 148 -24.13 -10.21 13.81
N PHE A 149 -23.34 -10.90 12.99
CA PHE A 149 -23.86 -11.68 11.87
C PHE A 149 -24.69 -12.85 12.37
N LYS A 150 -25.87 -13.07 11.76
CA LYS A 150 -26.77 -14.15 12.16
C LYS A 150 -27.17 -15.05 11.00
N VAL A 151 -27.05 -16.35 11.20
CA VAL A 151 -27.60 -17.39 10.32
C VAL A 151 -28.53 -18.26 11.16
N ASP A 152 -29.79 -18.41 10.73
CA ASP A 152 -30.84 -19.09 11.51
C ASP A 152 -30.96 -18.56 12.96
N ASN A 153 -30.97 -17.24 13.11
CA ASN A 153 -31.00 -16.53 14.40
C ASN A 153 -29.83 -16.84 15.37
N ARG A 154 -28.77 -17.50 14.89
CA ARG A 154 -27.56 -17.78 15.67
C ARG A 154 -26.43 -16.87 15.23
N SER A 155 -25.73 -16.29 16.19
CA SER A 155 -24.52 -15.50 15.95
C SER A 155 -23.43 -16.36 15.31
N VAL A 156 -22.83 -15.86 14.23
CA VAL A 156 -21.79 -16.55 13.48
C VAL A 156 -20.64 -15.59 13.15
N SER A 157 -19.43 -16.12 13.02
CA SER A 157 -18.31 -15.34 12.49
C SER A 157 -18.33 -15.29 10.96
N THR A 158 -17.55 -14.38 10.37
CA THR A 158 -17.36 -14.35 8.91
C THR A 158 -16.67 -15.61 8.37
N ASN A 159 -15.84 -16.27 9.20
CA ASN A 159 -15.24 -17.56 8.86
C ASN A 159 -16.26 -18.68 8.86
N ASP A 160 -17.22 -18.68 9.78
CA ASP A 160 -18.31 -19.66 9.80
C ASP A 160 -19.18 -19.53 8.55
N ILE A 161 -19.49 -18.31 8.13
CA ILE A 161 -20.21 -18.04 6.87
C ILE A 161 -19.43 -18.62 5.68
N ASP A 162 -18.12 -18.34 5.58
CA ASP A 162 -17.31 -18.89 4.49
C ASP A 162 -17.20 -20.41 4.55
N ASN A 163 -17.13 -21.01 5.75
CA ASN A 163 -17.09 -22.46 5.92
C ASN A 163 -18.40 -23.10 5.46
N ILE A 164 -19.56 -22.47 5.71
CA ILE A 164 -20.84 -22.90 5.15
C ILE A 164 -20.75 -22.84 3.62
N LEU A 165 -20.33 -21.71 3.04
CA LEU A 165 -20.21 -21.55 1.59
C LEU A 165 -19.17 -22.48 0.95
N LYS A 166 -18.19 -23.01 1.69
CA LYS A 166 -17.25 -24.01 1.17
C LYS A 166 -17.79 -25.43 1.30
N GLY A 167 -18.43 -25.74 2.42
CA GLY A 167 -18.73 -27.11 2.84
C GLY A 167 -20.08 -27.65 2.41
N THR A 168 -21.13 -26.82 2.31
CA THR A 168 -22.48 -27.33 2.02
C THR A 168 -22.83 -27.34 0.53
N MET A 169 -23.56 -28.38 0.11
CA MET A 169 -24.20 -28.49 -1.20
C MET A 169 -25.65 -27.97 -1.21
N ASN A 170 -26.24 -27.70 -0.05
CA ASN A 170 -27.62 -27.22 0.06
C ASN A 170 -27.71 -25.73 -0.29
N LEU A 171 -28.38 -25.39 -1.40
CA LEU A 171 -28.45 -24.01 -1.91
C LEU A 171 -29.16 -23.05 -0.95
N ASP A 172 -30.20 -23.49 -0.23
CA ASP A 172 -30.93 -22.62 0.71
C ASP A 172 -30.04 -22.18 1.88
N SER A 173 -29.24 -23.11 2.41
CA SER A 173 -28.26 -22.85 3.47
C SER A 173 -27.18 -21.89 2.99
N ARG A 174 -26.72 -22.03 1.74
CA ARG A 174 -25.76 -21.09 1.13
C ARG A 174 -26.36 -19.71 0.93
N LEU A 175 -27.59 -19.63 0.44
CA LEU A 175 -28.30 -18.37 0.22
C LEU A 175 -28.52 -17.63 1.55
N ASN A 176 -28.93 -18.35 2.60
CA ASN A 176 -29.10 -17.80 3.94
C ASN A 176 -27.77 -17.24 4.49
N ALA A 177 -26.69 -18.04 4.45
CA ALA A 177 -25.37 -17.60 4.89
C ALA A 177 -24.81 -16.42 4.07
N TRP A 178 -24.98 -16.46 2.74
CA TRP A 178 -24.59 -15.36 1.86
C TRP A 178 -25.38 -14.09 2.17
N THR A 179 -26.69 -14.19 2.37
CA THR A 179 -27.57 -13.05 2.68
C THR A 179 -27.19 -12.42 4.01
N ALA A 180 -26.96 -13.24 5.04
CA ALA A 180 -26.49 -12.78 6.35
C ALA A 180 -25.21 -11.93 6.23
N SER A 181 -24.29 -12.30 5.32
CA SER A 181 -23.07 -11.52 5.08
C SER A 181 -23.29 -10.14 4.46
N LYS A 182 -24.46 -9.89 3.85
CA LYS A 182 -24.81 -8.62 3.18
C LYS A 182 -25.61 -7.67 4.04
N GLU A 183 -26.30 -8.18 5.07
CA GLU A 183 -27.17 -7.37 5.94
C GLU A 183 -26.44 -6.20 6.61
N VAL A 184 -25.16 -6.37 6.98
CA VAL A 184 -24.30 -5.29 7.50
C VAL A 184 -24.25 -4.06 6.58
N GLY A 185 -24.42 -4.26 5.27
CA GLY A 185 -24.43 -3.17 4.30
C GLY A 185 -25.59 -2.19 4.49
N ARG A 186 -26.71 -2.60 5.08
CA ARG A 186 -27.85 -1.72 5.40
C ARG A 186 -27.46 -0.67 6.43
N ASP A 187 -26.75 -1.10 7.46
CA ASP A 187 -26.33 -0.26 8.59
C ASP A 187 -25.16 0.66 8.20
N LEU A 188 -24.25 0.17 7.35
CA LEU A 188 -23.11 0.95 6.87
C LEU A 188 -23.48 2.00 5.83
N ARG A 189 -24.59 1.83 5.10
CA ARG A 189 -24.93 2.64 3.92
C ARG A 189 -24.85 4.14 4.19
N GLN A 190 -25.48 4.62 5.25
CA GLN A 190 -25.56 6.06 5.51
C GLN A 190 -24.19 6.64 5.90
N GLY A 191 -23.41 5.91 6.70
CA GLY A 191 -22.07 6.34 7.08
C GLY A 191 -21.11 6.36 5.90
N LEU A 192 -21.19 5.38 4.99
CA LEU A 192 -20.40 5.37 3.76
C LEU A 192 -20.73 6.56 2.84
N LEU A 193 -22.00 6.96 2.73
CA LEU A 193 -22.39 8.16 1.97
C LEU A 193 -21.80 9.44 2.58
N ASN A 194 -21.80 9.55 3.91
CA ASN A 194 -21.15 10.67 4.60
C ASN A 194 -19.63 10.64 4.38
N LEU A 195 -18.99 9.47 4.50
CA LEU A 195 -17.56 9.31 4.25
C LEU A 195 -17.15 9.69 2.83
N ARG A 196 -17.98 9.38 1.82
CA ARG A 196 -17.74 9.83 0.44
C ARG A 196 -17.64 11.36 0.37
N ARG A 197 -18.57 12.07 1.00
CA ARG A 197 -18.56 13.54 1.06
C ARG A 197 -17.30 14.04 1.78
N LEU A 198 -17.06 13.57 2.99
CA LEU A 198 -15.94 13.99 3.84
C LEU A 198 -14.59 13.78 3.16
N ARG A 199 -14.39 12.62 2.53
CA ARG A 199 -13.17 12.31 1.78
C ARG A 199 -12.95 13.23 0.58
N ASN A 200 -14.00 13.51 -0.18
CA ASN A 200 -13.91 14.43 -1.32
C ASN A 200 -13.57 15.84 -0.86
N GLU A 201 -14.31 16.39 0.11
CA GLU A 201 -14.09 17.74 0.62
C GLU A 201 -12.69 17.90 1.24
N THR A 202 -12.15 16.84 1.88
CA THR A 202 -10.80 16.87 2.47
C THR A 202 -9.72 17.10 1.41
N VAL A 203 -9.73 16.34 0.32
CA VAL A 203 -8.68 16.44 -0.71
C VAL A 203 -8.88 17.64 -1.65
N GLN A 204 -10.12 18.12 -1.77
CA GLN A 204 -10.43 19.34 -2.52
C GLN A 204 -9.72 20.58 -1.95
N ALA A 205 -9.40 20.57 -0.65
CA ALA A 205 -8.60 21.63 -0.02
C ALA A 205 -7.19 21.77 -0.61
N LEU A 206 -6.65 20.74 -1.28
CA LEU A 206 -5.38 20.77 -2.03
C LEU A 206 -5.56 20.63 -3.54
N GLY A 207 -6.76 20.94 -4.06
CA GLY A 207 -7.01 21.09 -5.49
C GLY A 207 -7.33 19.80 -6.25
N TYR A 208 -7.55 18.67 -5.57
CA TYR A 208 -8.03 17.46 -6.22
C TYR A 208 -9.53 17.53 -6.49
N ASP A 209 -9.99 17.08 -7.66
CA ASP A 209 -11.42 17.07 -8.02
C ASP A 209 -12.28 16.28 -7.02
N ASN A 210 -11.77 15.13 -6.57
CA ASN A 210 -12.41 14.22 -5.64
C ASN A 210 -11.39 13.20 -5.09
N TYR A 211 -11.82 12.37 -4.14
CA TYR A 211 -10.95 11.38 -3.50
C TYR A 211 -10.43 10.31 -4.46
N PHE A 212 -11.18 9.98 -5.53
CA PHE A 212 -10.69 9.03 -6.53
C PHE A 212 -9.55 9.63 -7.36
N ALA A 213 -9.67 10.89 -7.79
CA ALA A 213 -8.58 11.61 -8.48
C ALA A 213 -7.32 11.68 -7.62
N TYR A 214 -7.48 11.96 -6.32
CA TYR A 214 -6.39 11.90 -5.35
C TYR A 214 -5.72 10.52 -5.30
N GLN A 215 -6.48 9.42 -5.19
CA GLN A 215 -5.89 8.07 -5.14
C GLN A 215 -5.18 7.70 -6.46
N VAL A 216 -5.72 8.14 -7.60
CA VAL A 216 -5.15 7.85 -8.92
C VAL A 216 -3.85 8.63 -9.16
N SER A 217 -3.69 9.83 -8.59
CA SER A 217 -2.49 10.63 -8.83
C SER A 217 -1.20 9.98 -8.33
N ASP A 218 -1.26 9.07 -7.35
CA ASP A 218 -0.10 8.29 -6.87
C ASP A 218 0.49 7.38 -7.96
N TYR A 219 -0.33 6.99 -8.94
CA TYR A 219 0.11 6.23 -10.11
C TYR A 219 0.75 7.11 -11.20
N GLY A 220 0.79 8.44 -11.00
CA GLY A 220 1.22 9.39 -12.01
C GLY A 220 0.27 9.45 -13.23
N MET A 221 -1.01 9.11 -13.03
CA MET A 221 -2.03 9.06 -14.06
C MET A 221 -3.16 10.05 -13.76
N THR A 222 -3.86 10.47 -14.81
CA THR A 222 -5.20 11.06 -14.70
C THR A 222 -6.25 9.98 -14.44
N THR A 223 -7.42 10.37 -13.92
CA THR A 223 -8.55 9.46 -13.74
C THR A 223 -8.99 8.83 -15.06
N GLN A 224 -8.89 9.55 -16.17
CA GLN A 224 -9.22 9.04 -17.51
C GLN A 224 -8.27 7.95 -17.96
N GLU A 225 -6.95 8.16 -17.83
CA GLU A 225 -5.93 7.15 -18.18
C GLU A 225 -6.09 5.88 -17.35
N MET A 226 -6.31 6.02 -16.03
CA MET A 226 -6.55 4.87 -15.15
C MET A 226 -7.82 4.10 -15.55
N MET A 227 -8.90 4.80 -15.88
CA MET A 227 -10.14 4.17 -16.33
C MET A 227 -9.96 3.46 -17.68
N GLU A 228 -9.22 4.04 -18.61
CA GLU A 228 -8.96 3.42 -19.90
C GLU A 228 -8.08 2.17 -19.76
N LEU A 229 -7.02 2.23 -18.94
CA LEU A 229 -6.19 1.08 -18.63
C LEU A 229 -7.02 -0.06 -18.02
N ASN A 230 -7.86 0.24 -17.03
CA ASN A 230 -8.73 -0.77 -16.41
C ASN A 230 -9.71 -1.40 -17.42
N ARG A 231 -10.33 -0.59 -18.30
CA ARG A 231 -11.21 -1.11 -19.36
C ARG A 231 -10.45 -1.95 -20.38
N GLN A 232 -9.20 -1.58 -20.71
CA GLN A 232 -8.35 -2.37 -21.59
C GLN A 232 -8.02 -3.73 -20.95
N LEU A 233 -7.58 -3.75 -19.69
CA LEU A 233 -7.30 -4.99 -18.96
C LEU A 233 -8.53 -5.91 -18.87
N ILE A 234 -9.72 -5.34 -18.61
CA ILE A 234 -10.98 -6.11 -18.62
C ILE A 234 -11.22 -6.71 -20.00
N ARG A 235 -11.09 -5.94 -21.09
CA ARG A 235 -11.26 -6.43 -22.46
C ARG A 235 -10.30 -7.58 -22.79
N ASP A 236 -9.05 -7.46 -22.39
CA ASP A 236 -8.00 -8.45 -22.68
C ASP A 236 -8.21 -9.77 -21.93
N ILE A 237 -8.68 -9.70 -20.68
CA ILE A 237 -8.94 -10.88 -19.84
C ILE A 237 -10.33 -11.49 -20.13
N TRP A 238 -11.27 -10.71 -20.68
CA TRP A 238 -12.66 -11.11 -20.86
C TRP A 238 -12.85 -12.45 -21.58
N PRO A 239 -12.14 -12.78 -22.68
CA PRO A 239 -12.29 -14.07 -23.34
C PRO A 239 -11.98 -15.25 -22.41
N LEU A 240 -10.90 -15.16 -21.63
CA LEU A 240 -10.54 -16.20 -20.65
C LEU A 240 -11.57 -16.28 -19.52
N TYR A 241 -11.97 -15.13 -18.97
CA TYR A 241 -12.97 -15.09 -17.90
C TYR A 241 -14.32 -15.64 -18.36
N ARG A 242 -14.74 -15.38 -19.60
CA ARG A 242 -15.98 -15.91 -20.16
C ARG A 242 -15.97 -17.43 -20.22
N GLU A 243 -14.88 -18.04 -20.70
CA GLU A 243 -14.77 -19.51 -20.72
C GLU A 243 -14.76 -20.09 -19.31
N LEU A 244 -14.00 -19.48 -18.39
CA LEU A 244 -13.98 -19.90 -16.98
C LEU A 244 -15.35 -19.77 -16.30
N HIS A 245 -16.05 -18.66 -16.53
CA HIS A 245 -17.40 -18.42 -16.00
C HIS A 245 -18.40 -19.43 -16.59
N THR A 246 -18.29 -19.73 -17.89
CA THR A 246 -19.12 -20.74 -18.55
C THR A 246 -18.88 -22.10 -17.91
N TYR A 247 -17.63 -22.55 -17.83
CA TYR A 247 -17.27 -23.79 -17.15
C TYR A 247 -17.82 -23.84 -15.71
N ALA A 248 -17.60 -22.79 -14.91
CA ALA A 248 -18.06 -22.72 -13.53
C ALA A 248 -19.59 -22.82 -13.40
N ARG A 249 -20.36 -22.21 -14.32
CA ARG A 249 -21.83 -22.33 -14.33
C ARG A 249 -22.29 -23.76 -14.49
N TYR A 250 -21.71 -24.48 -15.45
CA TYR A 250 -22.08 -25.86 -15.73
C TYR A 250 -21.66 -26.79 -14.59
N GLU A 251 -20.43 -26.66 -14.10
CA GLU A 251 -19.93 -27.46 -12.97
C GLU A 251 -20.73 -27.24 -11.70
N LEU A 252 -21.05 -25.98 -11.36
CA LEU A 252 -21.82 -25.67 -10.16
C LEU A 252 -23.29 -26.08 -10.30
N ALA A 253 -23.90 -25.92 -11.49
CA ALA A 253 -25.25 -26.42 -11.74
C ALA A 253 -25.31 -27.94 -11.54
N SER A 254 -24.35 -28.68 -12.11
CA SER A 254 -24.21 -30.13 -11.91
C SER A 254 -24.00 -30.48 -10.44
N ARG A 255 -23.04 -29.83 -9.77
CA ARG A 255 -22.71 -30.03 -8.36
C ARG A 255 -23.89 -29.81 -7.43
N TYR A 256 -24.75 -28.84 -7.73
CA TYR A 256 -25.94 -28.52 -6.93
C TYR A 256 -27.23 -29.16 -7.47
N GLY A 257 -27.13 -30.09 -8.42
CA GLY A 257 -28.28 -30.84 -8.95
C GLY A 257 -29.34 -29.97 -9.64
N GLN A 258 -28.93 -28.86 -10.25
CA GLN A 258 -29.83 -27.95 -10.96
C GLN A 258 -30.12 -28.49 -12.37
N GLN A 259 -31.39 -28.47 -12.77
CA GLN A 259 -31.83 -28.97 -14.09
C GLN A 259 -31.42 -28.03 -15.23
N GLU A 260 -31.35 -26.72 -14.94
CA GLU A 260 -30.99 -25.69 -15.89
C GLU A 260 -29.72 -24.98 -15.44
N VAL A 261 -28.85 -24.65 -16.41
CA VAL A 261 -27.65 -23.86 -16.16
C VAL A 261 -28.05 -22.37 -16.24
N PRO A 262 -28.00 -21.61 -15.14
CA PRO A 262 -28.45 -20.22 -15.13
C PRO A 262 -27.56 -19.35 -16.02
N ASP A 263 -28.08 -18.30 -16.65
CA ASP A 263 -27.31 -17.40 -17.53
C ASP A 263 -26.17 -16.64 -16.82
N MET A 264 -26.37 -16.32 -15.54
CA MET A 264 -25.35 -15.70 -14.69
C MET A 264 -25.19 -16.55 -13.45
N LEU A 265 -23.96 -16.68 -12.94
CA LEU A 265 -23.70 -17.38 -11.69
C LEU A 265 -24.42 -16.69 -10.53
N PRO A 266 -25.31 -17.39 -9.80
CA PRO A 266 -25.82 -16.86 -8.55
C PRO A 266 -24.67 -16.70 -7.55
N ALA A 267 -24.49 -15.52 -6.97
CA ALA A 267 -23.31 -15.20 -6.16
C ALA A 267 -23.11 -16.14 -4.94
N HIS A 268 -24.19 -16.69 -4.39
CA HIS A 268 -24.17 -17.63 -3.28
C HIS A 268 -23.75 -19.06 -3.68
N TRP A 269 -23.63 -19.35 -4.98
CA TRP A 269 -23.06 -20.63 -5.46
C TRP A 269 -21.54 -20.67 -5.31
N LEU A 270 -20.88 -19.51 -5.21
CA LEU A 270 -19.44 -19.41 -5.09
C LEU A 270 -18.97 -19.68 -3.65
N PRO A 271 -17.75 -20.21 -3.45
CA PRO A 271 -17.26 -20.66 -2.14
C PRO A 271 -16.82 -19.53 -1.19
N ASN A 272 -17.03 -18.27 -1.59
CA ASN A 272 -16.64 -17.10 -0.82
C ASN A 272 -17.78 -16.08 -0.83
N ARG A 273 -18.04 -15.43 0.31
CA ARG A 273 -19.15 -14.48 0.46
C ARG A 273 -19.13 -13.30 -0.53
N TRP A 274 -17.97 -12.94 -1.09
CA TRP A 274 -17.84 -11.89 -2.12
C TRP A 274 -17.64 -12.44 -3.53
N GLY A 275 -17.46 -13.75 -3.70
CA GLY A 275 -17.16 -14.37 -4.98
C GLY A 275 -15.80 -13.98 -5.55
N GLN A 276 -14.86 -13.50 -4.70
CA GLN A 276 -13.55 -13.01 -5.15
C GLN A 276 -12.50 -14.11 -5.35
N ASP A 277 -12.71 -15.29 -4.76
CA ASP A 277 -11.82 -16.44 -4.85
C ASP A 277 -12.64 -17.71 -5.10
N TRP A 278 -12.35 -18.39 -6.21
CA TRP A 278 -13.01 -19.62 -6.64
C TRP A 278 -12.10 -20.84 -6.48
N SER A 279 -10.86 -20.66 -6.01
CA SER A 279 -9.89 -21.74 -5.81
C SER A 279 -10.43 -22.91 -4.98
N PRO A 280 -11.25 -22.71 -3.93
CA PRO A 280 -11.84 -23.84 -3.19
C PRO A 280 -12.79 -24.74 -4.01
N MET A 281 -13.18 -24.35 -5.23
CA MET A 281 -13.92 -25.21 -6.15
C MET A 281 -13.03 -26.25 -6.83
N VAL A 282 -11.72 -26.00 -6.92
CA VAL A 282 -10.76 -26.84 -7.61
C VAL A 282 -10.09 -27.75 -6.60
N ASN A 283 -10.27 -29.06 -6.75
CA ASN A 283 -9.46 -30.05 -6.05
C ASN A 283 -8.29 -30.44 -6.96
N VAL A 284 -7.06 -30.12 -6.57
CA VAL A 284 -5.86 -30.55 -7.29
C VAL A 284 -5.35 -31.82 -6.60
N GLU A 285 -5.52 -32.97 -7.26
CA GLU A 285 -4.88 -34.21 -6.82
C GLU A 285 -3.36 -34.06 -6.97
N GLY A 286 -2.60 -34.12 -5.87
CA GLY A 286 -1.17 -33.81 -5.87
C GLY A 286 -0.48 -33.97 -4.52
N LEU A 287 0.78 -33.53 -4.47
CA LEU A 287 1.69 -33.70 -3.33
C LEU A 287 1.40 -32.68 -2.21
N ASP A 288 0.86 -33.16 -1.09
CA ASP A 288 0.83 -32.39 0.15
C ASP A 288 2.24 -32.29 0.73
N LEU A 289 2.79 -31.08 0.69
CA LEU A 289 4.12 -30.78 1.23
C LEU A 289 4.10 -30.47 2.74
N GLY A 290 2.93 -30.33 3.36
CA GLY A 290 2.77 -30.01 4.78
C GLY A 290 3.64 -30.87 5.69
N PRO A 291 3.51 -32.22 5.65
CA PRO A 291 4.30 -33.12 6.48
C PRO A 291 5.81 -33.03 6.26
N VAL A 292 6.25 -32.66 5.04
CA VAL A 292 7.68 -32.51 4.70
C VAL A 292 8.21 -31.17 5.23
N LEU A 293 7.42 -30.10 5.11
CA LEU A 293 7.79 -28.76 5.54
C LEU A 293 7.76 -28.63 7.08
N GLU A 294 6.84 -29.31 7.75
CA GLU A 294 6.78 -29.34 9.22
C GLU A 294 8.10 -29.83 9.84
N GLN A 295 8.74 -30.82 9.23
CA GLN A 295 10.03 -31.35 9.69
C GLN A 295 11.20 -30.36 9.54
N LYS A 296 11.09 -29.39 8.63
CA LYS A 296 12.13 -28.37 8.38
C LYS A 296 12.02 -27.19 9.34
N GLY A 297 10.83 -26.94 9.89
CA GLY A 297 10.56 -25.83 10.79
C GLY A 297 10.43 -24.47 10.07
N PRO A 298 9.86 -23.47 10.76
CA PRO A 298 9.49 -22.19 10.14
C PRO A 298 10.70 -21.33 9.75
N GLU A 299 11.81 -21.42 10.48
CA GLU A 299 13.03 -20.68 10.15
C GLU A 299 13.64 -21.13 8.82
N TRP A 300 13.66 -22.43 8.56
CA TRP A 300 14.16 -22.97 7.29
C TRP A 300 13.39 -22.43 6.09
N ILE A 301 12.07 -22.27 6.23
CA ILE A 301 11.21 -21.69 5.18
C ILE A 301 11.64 -20.25 4.88
N MET A 302 11.90 -19.45 5.91
CA MET A 302 12.36 -18.07 5.75
C MET A 302 13.76 -18.01 5.11
N GLN A 303 14.67 -18.90 5.52
CA GLN A 303 16.01 -19.01 4.92
C GLN A 303 15.95 -19.45 3.45
N GLN A 304 15.03 -20.34 3.06
CA GLN A 304 14.84 -20.69 1.65
C GLN A 304 14.28 -19.53 0.84
N ALA A 305 13.38 -18.72 1.42
CA ALA A 305 12.89 -17.49 0.79
C ALA A 305 14.03 -16.49 0.56
N GLU A 306 14.87 -16.23 1.57
CA GLU A 306 16.06 -15.39 1.42
C GLU A 306 17.01 -15.94 0.35
N ARG A 307 17.31 -17.25 0.40
CA ARG A 307 18.19 -17.91 -0.57
C ARG A 307 17.67 -17.75 -2.00
N PHE A 308 16.36 -17.80 -2.21
CA PHE A 308 15.76 -17.55 -3.52
C PHE A 308 16.09 -16.13 -4.02
N TYR A 309 15.87 -15.09 -3.20
CA TYR A 309 16.20 -13.71 -3.61
C TYR A 309 17.71 -13.47 -3.77
N VAL A 310 18.53 -14.05 -2.90
CA VAL A 310 20.00 -13.99 -3.05
C VAL A 310 20.44 -14.66 -4.36
N SER A 311 19.80 -15.76 -4.76
CA SER A 311 20.09 -16.44 -6.03
C SER A 311 19.75 -15.59 -7.26
N LEU A 312 18.86 -14.59 -7.13
CA LEU A 312 18.54 -13.61 -8.15
C LEU A 312 19.48 -12.38 -8.13
N GLY A 313 20.45 -12.34 -7.21
CA GLY A 313 21.43 -11.25 -7.08
C GLY A 313 21.05 -10.15 -6.09
N PHE A 314 19.98 -10.32 -5.30
CA PHE A 314 19.65 -9.39 -4.21
C PHE A 314 20.59 -9.57 -3.01
N ASN A 315 20.76 -8.50 -2.22
CA ASN A 315 21.49 -8.58 -0.96
C ASN A 315 20.77 -9.51 0.03
N PRO A 316 21.52 -10.23 0.90
CA PRO A 316 20.92 -10.93 2.02
C PRO A 316 20.19 -9.95 2.95
N LEU A 317 19.25 -10.49 3.73
CA LEU A 317 18.53 -9.74 4.76
C LEU A 317 19.52 -9.31 5.85
N PRO A 318 19.40 -8.06 6.36
CA PRO A 318 20.27 -7.60 7.42
C PRO A 318 20.03 -8.39 8.71
N GLN A 319 21.03 -8.49 9.59
CA GLN A 319 20.92 -9.20 10.86
C GLN A 319 19.74 -8.71 11.73
N SER A 320 19.50 -7.40 11.72
CA SER A 320 18.39 -6.76 12.41
C SER A 320 17.00 -7.25 11.95
N PHE A 321 16.87 -7.73 10.70
CA PHE A 321 15.65 -8.41 10.27
C PHE A 321 15.40 -9.66 11.11
N TRP A 322 16.40 -10.54 11.25
CA TRP A 322 16.28 -11.79 12.00
C TRP A 322 16.05 -11.55 13.50
N GLU A 323 16.66 -10.50 14.05
CA GLU A 323 16.57 -10.18 15.48
C GLU A 323 15.27 -9.46 15.85
N ARG A 324 14.76 -8.57 14.99
CA ARG A 324 13.65 -7.68 15.34
C ARG A 324 12.32 -8.10 14.72
N SER A 325 12.32 -8.99 13.73
CA SER A 325 11.09 -9.45 13.10
C SER A 325 10.30 -10.40 13.98
N SER A 326 8.99 -10.20 14.02
CA SER A 326 8.03 -11.12 14.64
C SER A 326 7.65 -12.22 13.66
N LEU A 327 8.60 -13.09 13.31
CA LEU A 327 8.42 -14.15 12.29
C LEU A 327 7.57 -15.32 12.77
N TYR A 328 7.59 -15.60 14.07
CA TYR A 328 7.00 -16.82 14.64
C TYR A 328 5.85 -16.50 15.60
N PRO A 329 4.93 -17.46 15.86
CA PRO A 329 3.90 -17.31 16.89
C PRO A 329 4.49 -16.90 18.24
N ALA A 330 3.71 -16.20 19.06
CA ALA A 330 4.09 -16.01 20.46
C ALA A 330 4.13 -17.38 21.18
N PRO A 331 5.05 -17.59 22.13
CA PRO A 331 5.00 -18.76 23.01
C PRO A 331 3.63 -18.92 23.68
N ALA A 332 3.20 -20.15 23.90
CA ALA A 332 1.86 -20.44 24.45
C ALA A 332 1.63 -19.84 25.84
N ASP A 333 2.70 -19.66 26.61
CA ASP A 333 2.75 -19.10 27.96
C ASP A 333 3.11 -17.60 28.00
N ALA A 334 3.24 -16.95 26.84
CA ALA A 334 3.60 -15.54 26.79
C ALA A 334 2.54 -14.66 27.48
N PRO A 335 2.94 -13.69 28.32
CA PRO A 335 2.01 -12.75 28.97
C PRO A 335 1.46 -11.68 28.00
N TYR A 336 1.66 -11.86 26.71
CA TYR A 336 1.26 -10.97 25.64
C TYR A 336 0.77 -11.76 24.43
N LYS A 337 -0.07 -11.13 23.61
CA LYS A 337 -0.56 -11.65 22.34
C LYS A 337 0.05 -10.86 21.18
N LYS A 338 0.07 -11.48 20.00
CA LYS A 338 0.32 -10.79 18.72
C LYS A 338 -1.03 -10.57 18.03
N THR A 339 -1.14 -9.59 17.13
CA THR A 339 -2.41 -9.38 16.44
C THR A 339 -2.82 -10.64 15.66
N THR A 340 -4.13 -10.88 15.61
CA THR A 340 -4.73 -12.00 14.87
C THR A 340 -5.08 -11.64 13.44
N MET A 341 -4.74 -10.43 12.96
CA MET A 341 -4.95 -10.07 11.55
C MET A 341 -3.97 -10.85 10.68
N PRO A 342 -4.44 -11.81 9.87
CA PRO A 342 -3.58 -12.75 9.16
C PRO A 342 -3.09 -12.20 7.83
N ARG A 343 -3.06 -10.87 7.63
CA ARG A 343 -2.41 -10.32 6.44
C ARG A 343 -0.90 -10.36 6.70
N PRO A 344 -0.11 -11.19 5.99
CA PRO A 344 1.34 -11.07 6.03
C PRO A 344 1.70 -9.65 5.59
N GLY A 345 1.97 -8.79 6.56
CA GLY A 345 2.37 -7.42 6.33
C GLY A 345 3.89 -7.40 6.22
N ILE A 346 4.41 -7.15 5.03
CA ILE A 346 5.78 -6.66 4.91
C ILE A 346 5.74 -5.22 5.39
N TRP A 347 6.34 -4.96 6.56
CA TRP A 347 6.70 -3.61 6.93
C TRP A 347 7.72 -3.17 5.89
N THR A 348 7.33 -2.25 5.00
CA THR A 348 8.09 -1.90 3.80
C THR A 348 9.56 -1.67 4.12
N TRP A 349 10.43 -1.87 3.13
CA TRP A 349 11.85 -1.57 3.25
C TRP A 349 12.11 -0.19 3.90
N SER A 350 11.23 0.82 3.71
CA SER A 350 11.31 2.12 4.40
C SER A 350 10.89 2.10 5.89
N ARG A 351 9.96 1.23 6.32
CA ARG A 351 9.61 0.99 7.74
C ARG A 351 10.63 0.10 8.46
N MET A 352 11.19 -0.89 7.78
CA MET A 352 12.23 -1.76 8.33
C MET A 352 13.60 -1.08 8.41
N TYR A 353 14.01 -0.28 7.41
CA TYR A 353 15.33 0.39 7.43
C TYR A 353 15.48 1.34 8.61
N ALA A 354 14.41 2.06 8.94
CA ALA A 354 14.41 2.96 10.08
C ALA A 354 14.63 2.18 11.39
N ALA A 355 14.03 0.98 11.51
CA ALA A 355 14.23 0.05 12.63
C ALA A 355 15.53 -0.76 12.57
N CYS A 356 16.38 -0.57 11.57
CA CYS A 356 17.55 -1.42 11.32
C CYS A 356 18.87 -0.64 11.21
N LYS A 357 18.86 0.70 11.35
CA LYS A 357 20.06 1.53 11.47
C LYS A 357 20.18 2.16 12.87
N VAL A 358 20.59 1.34 13.81
CA VAL A 358 21.62 1.69 14.82
C VAL A 358 22.57 0.52 14.89
#